data_AF-A0A0R2L844-F1
#
_entry.id   AF-A0A0R2L844-F1
#
_cell.length_a   1.000
_cell.length_b   1.000
_cell.length_c   1.000
_cell.angle_alpha   90.00
_cell.angle_beta   90.00
_cell.angle_gamma   90.00
#
_symmetry.space_group_name_H-M   'P 1'
#
loop_
_entity.id
_entity.type
_entity.pdbx_description
1 polymer ?
#
loop_
_entity_poly.entity_id
_entity_poly.type
_entity_poly.pdbx_seq_one_letter_code
_entity_poly.pdbx_strand_id
1 'polypeptide(L)'
;MAMFPNHYCPQHIEHEAEYIAKREQFASQHSKTYERHYNLVTRKRNEVKAEQDSFYHTKQWQSLRAEVLARDNHLDQYALLQGEVKQGNLVDHIVPIEYAPELKDDVNNLATTTFASHKAKTKWEQSYYGTGQGNQLKQVAMIKNIHDLPCFK
;
A
#
# COMPACT_ATOMS: atom_id res chain seq x y z
N MET A 1 15.98 -28.61 -4.05
CA MET A 1 16.01 -27.34 -4.81
C MET A 1 15.10 -27.49 -6.01
N ALA A 2 14.08 -26.64 -6.13
CA ALA A 2 13.20 -26.67 -7.31
C ALA A 2 13.99 -26.11 -8.51
N MET A 3 14.21 -26.92 -9.54
CA MET A 3 14.80 -26.44 -10.79
C MET A 3 13.70 -25.77 -11.60
N PHE A 4 13.87 -24.48 -11.88
CA PHE A 4 12.99 -23.78 -12.80
C PHE A 4 13.29 -24.23 -14.24
N PRO A 5 12.28 -24.36 -15.11
CA PRO A 5 12.50 -24.70 -16.51
C PRO A 5 13.31 -23.61 -17.21
N ASN A 6 14.15 -24.03 -18.17
CA ASN A 6 14.97 -23.14 -18.99
C ASN A 6 14.09 -22.13 -19.75
N HIS A 7 14.60 -20.91 -19.91
CA HIS A 7 13.91 -19.86 -20.65
C HIS A 7 13.90 -20.14 -22.15
N TYR A 8 14.99 -20.69 -22.69
CA TYR A 8 15.10 -21.05 -24.10
C TYR A 8 14.82 -22.53 -24.35
N CYS A 9 14.36 -22.81 -25.57
CA CYS A 9 14.14 -24.17 -26.04
C CYS A 9 15.49 -24.91 -26.28
N PRO A 10 15.49 -26.26 -26.39
CA PRO A 10 16.72 -27.05 -26.55
C PRO A 10 17.60 -26.65 -27.76
N GLN A 11 16.99 -26.11 -28.81
CA GLN A 11 17.70 -25.65 -30.01
C GLN A 11 18.48 -24.34 -29.79
N HIS A 12 18.10 -23.54 -28.79
CA HIS A 12 18.71 -22.23 -28.46
C HIS A 12 19.27 -22.21 -27.04
N ILE A 13 19.57 -23.39 -26.48
CA ILE A 13 20.02 -23.56 -25.09
C ILE A 13 21.35 -22.86 -24.80
N GLU A 14 22.15 -22.62 -25.82
CA GLU A 14 23.41 -21.87 -25.74
C GLU A 14 23.22 -20.44 -25.19
N HIS A 15 22.06 -19.83 -25.42
CA HIS A 15 21.73 -18.50 -24.89
C HIS A 15 21.22 -18.53 -23.44
N GLU A 16 20.97 -19.70 -22.86
CA GLU A 16 20.47 -19.84 -21.49
C GLU A 16 21.49 -19.31 -20.47
N ALA A 17 22.76 -19.68 -20.65
CA ALA A 17 23.84 -19.22 -19.77
C ALA A 17 23.99 -17.69 -19.83
N GLU A 18 23.91 -17.10 -21.02
CA GLU A 18 23.94 -15.65 -21.18
C GLU A 18 22.71 -14.97 -20.55
N TYR A 19 21.53 -15.57 -20.66
CA TYR A 19 20.30 -15.04 -20.06
C TYR A 19 20.34 -15.11 -18.53
N ILE A 20 20.78 -16.24 -17.96
CA ILE A 20 20.97 -16.38 -16.51
C ILE A 20 21.99 -15.36 -16.03
N ALA A 21 23.15 -15.24 -16.69
CA ALA A 21 24.19 -14.28 -16.32
C ALA A 21 23.68 -12.83 -16.39
N LYS A 22 22.95 -12.46 -17.45
CA LYS A 22 22.29 -11.14 -17.54
C LYS A 22 21.29 -10.96 -16.41
N ARG A 23 20.45 -11.95 -16.12
CA ARG A 23 19.43 -11.88 -15.06
C ARG A 23 20.05 -11.76 -13.67
N GLU A 24 21.13 -12.47 -13.40
CA GLU A 24 21.89 -12.37 -12.15
C GLU A 24 22.58 -11.01 -12.03
N GLN A 25 23.14 -10.48 -13.13
CA GLN A 25 23.63 -9.11 -13.18
C GLN A 25 22.51 -8.10 -12.93
N PHE A 26 21.32 -8.26 -13.50
CA PHE A 26 20.17 -7.37 -13.25
C PHE A 26 19.60 -7.52 -11.83
N ALA A 27 19.57 -8.73 -11.28
CA ALA A 27 19.11 -8.99 -9.92
C ALA A 27 20.08 -8.41 -8.88
N SER A 28 21.39 -8.49 -9.12
CA SER A 28 22.42 -7.84 -8.29
C SER A 28 22.51 -6.32 -8.52
N GLN A 29 22.17 -5.84 -9.72
CA GLN A 29 22.03 -4.42 -10.07
C GLN A 29 20.66 -3.82 -9.76
N HIS A 30 19.73 -4.58 -9.15
CA HIS A 30 18.63 -4.00 -8.37
C HIS A 30 19.26 -3.31 -7.14
N SER A 31 19.97 -2.24 -7.44
CA SER A 31 20.96 -1.61 -6.61
C SER A 31 20.23 -0.70 -5.65
N LYS A 32 20.83 -0.47 -4.48
CA LYS A 32 20.44 0.59 -3.55
C LYS A 32 20.22 1.93 -4.27
N THR A 33 20.91 2.15 -5.39
CA THR A 33 20.77 3.31 -6.27
C THR A 33 19.42 3.36 -7.00
N TYR A 34 18.93 2.25 -7.56
CA TYR A 34 17.58 2.16 -8.16
C TYR A 34 16.50 2.38 -7.10
N GLU A 35 16.62 1.73 -5.95
CA GLU A 35 15.67 1.89 -4.83
C GLU A 35 15.68 3.34 -4.31
N ARG A 36 16.85 3.96 -4.18
CA ARG A 36 17.00 5.38 -3.80
C ARG A 36 16.38 6.31 -4.83
N HIS A 37 16.64 6.07 -6.12
CA HIS A 37 16.06 6.86 -7.20
C HIS A 37 14.53 6.73 -7.22
N TYR A 38 14.00 5.51 -7.08
CA TYR A 38 12.57 5.26 -7.00
C TYR A 38 11.92 5.97 -5.79
N ASN A 39 12.55 5.90 -4.61
CA ASN A 39 12.06 6.59 -3.41
C ASN A 39 12.06 8.12 -3.58
N LEU A 40 13.12 8.69 -4.17
CA LEU A 40 13.21 10.13 -4.40
C LEU A 40 12.21 10.62 -5.46
N VAL A 41 12.09 9.91 -6.57
CA VAL A 41 11.28 10.33 -7.72
C VAL A 41 9.80 10.01 -7.54
N THR A 42 9.46 8.89 -6.88
CA THR A 42 8.07 8.41 -6.80
C THR A 42 7.39 8.81 -5.48
N ARG A 43 8.03 8.57 -4.33
CA ARG A 43 7.44 8.88 -3.01
C ARG A 43 7.54 10.37 -2.66
N LYS A 44 8.67 11.02 -2.99
CA LYS A 44 8.90 12.45 -2.74
C LYS A 44 8.80 13.30 -4.00
N ARG A 45 7.92 12.91 -4.92
CA ARG A 45 7.73 13.57 -6.22
C ARG A 45 7.38 15.05 -6.12
N ASN A 46 6.65 15.43 -5.07
CA ASN A 46 6.22 16.79 -4.80
C ASN A 46 6.13 17.02 -3.29
N GLU A 47 6.08 18.29 -2.88
CA GLU A 47 6.08 18.69 -1.47
C GLU A 47 4.91 18.07 -0.69
N VAL A 48 3.71 18.02 -1.29
CA VAL A 48 2.53 17.41 -0.68
C VAL A 48 2.76 15.93 -0.36
N LYS A 49 3.31 15.15 -1.30
CA LYS A 49 3.60 13.72 -1.07
C LYS A 49 4.76 13.52 -0.10
N ALA A 50 5.76 14.39 -0.11
CA ALA A 50 6.84 14.37 0.88
C ALA A 50 6.31 14.68 2.29
N GLU A 51 5.37 15.61 2.44
CA GLU A 51 4.72 15.90 3.72
C GLU A 51 3.88 14.71 4.20
N GLN A 52 3.07 14.12 3.31
CA GLN A 52 2.30 12.90 3.60
C GLN A 52 3.20 11.74 4.04
N ASP A 53 4.31 11.50 3.35
CA ASP A 53 5.31 10.48 3.70
C ASP A 53 5.93 10.77 5.09
N SER A 54 6.26 12.04 5.36
CA SER A 54 6.86 12.44 6.63
C SER A 54 5.94 12.22 7.84
N PHE A 55 4.62 12.36 7.67
CA PHE A 55 3.63 12.12 8.72
C PHE A 55 3.76 10.70 9.31
N TYR A 56 3.92 9.69 8.46
CA TYR A 56 4.07 8.29 8.89
C TYR A 56 5.37 8.02 9.68
N HIS A 57 6.33 8.93 9.66
CA HIS A 57 7.57 8.86 10.44
C HIS A 57 7.49 9.62 11.78
N THR A 58 6.41 10.34 12.04
CA THR A 58 6.24 11.12 13.27
C THR A 58 5.93 10.25 14.49
N LYS A 59 6.28 10.75 15.68
CA LYS A 59 5.86 10.13 16.95
C LYS A 59 4.34 10.14 17.13
N GLN A 60 3.67 11.17 16.63
CA GLN A 60 2.21 11.27 16.65
C GLN A 60 1.56 10.08 15.96
N TRP A 61 2.01 9.75 14.73
CA TRP A 61 1.52 8.58 14.02
C TRP A 61 1.81 7.27 14.76
N GLN A 62 3.01 7.11 15.33
CA GLN A 62 3.35 5.90 16.09
C GLN A 62 2.41 5.69 17.30
N SER A 63 2.08 6.76 18.02
CA SER A 63 1.13 6.73 19.13
C SER A 63 -0.30 6.42 18.65
N LEU A 64 -0.79 7.12 17.63
CA LEU A 64 -2.12 6.88 17.04
C LEU A 64 -2.26 5.44 16.55
N ARG A 65 -1.23 4.93 15.87
CA ARG A 65 -1.21 3.55 15.38
C ARG A 65 -1.30 2.56 16.54
N ALA A 66 -0.57 2.78 17.63
CA ALA A 66 -0.63 1.90 18.80
C ALA A 66 -2.01 1.93 19.46
N GLU A 67 -2.60 3.12 19.61
CA GLU A 67 -3.94 3.33 20.15
C GLU A 67 -5.02 2.61 19.32
N VAL A 68 -5.01 2.80 18.00
CA VAL A 68 -6.00 2.19 17.09
C VAL A 68 -5.89 0.66 17.09
N LEU A 69 -4.66 0.12 17.04
CA LEU A 69 -4.46 -1.33 17.12
C LEU A 69 -4.97 -1.91 18.45
N ALA A 70 -4.77 -1.20 19.56
CA ALA A 70 -5.26 -1.62 20.87
C ALA A 70 -6.80 -1.52 20.94
N ARG A 71 -7.39 -0.41 20.47
CA ARG A 71 -8.86 -0.20 20.40
C ARG A 71 -9.55 -1.32 19.63
N ASP A 72 -8.97 -1.69 18.50
CA ASP A 72 -9.52 -2.69 17.58
C ASP A 72 -9.15 -4.13 17.97
N ASN A 73 -8.44 -4.33 19.09
CA ASN A 73 -7.90 -5.63 19.53
C ASN A 73 -7.09 -6.35 18.43
N HIS A 74 -6.38 -5.59 17.61
CA HIS A 74 -5.67 -6.09 16.43
C HIS A 74 -6.56 -6.87 15.45
N LEU A 75 -7.86 -6.55 15.36
CA LEU A 75 -8.78 -7.16 14.40
C LEU A 75 -9.03 -6.25 13.21
N ASP A 76 -9.08 -6.85 12.02
CA ASP A 76 -9.41 -6.16 10.77
C ASP A 76 -10.86 -5.71 10.78
N GLN A 77 -11.08 -4.40 10.83
CA GLN A 77 -12.41 -3.80 10.92
C GLN A 77 -13.21 -4.00 9.62
N TYR A 78 -12.57 -4.07 8.46
CA TYR A 78 -13.25 -4.31 7.19
C TYR A 78 -13.71 -5.76 7.05
N ALA A 79 -12.92 -6.71 7.56
CA ALA A 79 -13.31 -8.12 7.60
C ALA A 79 -14.45 -8.35 8.60
N LEU A 80 -14.43 -7.68 9.75
CA LEU A 80 -15.47 -7.79 10.76
C LEU A 80 -16.85 -7.35 10.23
N LEU A 81 -16.91 -6.31 9.39
CA LEU A 81 -18.14 -5.90 8.71
C LEU A 81 -18.73 -6.98 7.80
N GLN A 82 -17.89 -7.91 7.33
CA GLN A 82 -18.30 -9.04 6.49
C GLN A 82 -18.61 -10.29 7.33
N GLY A 83 -18.53 -10.20 8.66
CA GLY A 83 -18.69 -11.33 9.57
C GLY A 83 -17.44 -12.22 9.69
N GLU A 84 -16.28 -11.75 9.22
CA GLU A 84 -15.02 -12.49 9.29
C GLU A 84 -14.11 -11.93 10.37
N VAL A 85 -13.50 -12.80 11.18
CA VAL A 85 -12.51 -12.39 12.19
C VAL A 85 -11.12 -12.66 11.64
N LYS A 86 -10.39 -11.58 11.32
CA LYS A 86 -9.00 -11.63 10.85
C LYS A 86 -8.13 -10.73 11.70
N GLN A 87 -6.92 -11.19 12.01
CA GLN A 87 -5.94 -10.38 12.73
C GLN A 87 -5.28 -9.38 11.78
N GLY A 88 -5.38 -8.09 12.11
CA GLY A 88 -4.74 -6.98 11.40
C GLY A 88 -3.53 -6.44 12.17
N ASN A 89 -2.53 -5.98 11.43
CA ASN A 89 -1.35 -5.31 11.97
C ASN A 89 -1.05 -3.98 11.28
N LEU A 90 -1.91 -3.56 10.35
CA LEU A 90 -1.83 -2.29 9.66
C LEU A 90 -2.93 -1.38 10.19
N VAL A 91 -2.70 -0.07 10.14
CA VAL A 91 -3.71 0.95 10.41
C VAL A 91 -3.88 1.75 9.13
N ASP A 92 -5.11 1.89 8.71
CA ASP A 92 -5.53 2.51 7.45
C ASP A 92 -6.46 3.69 7.72
N HIS A 93 -6.40 4.68 6.83
CA HIS A 93 -7.25 5.86 6.88
C HIS A 93 -8.57 5.57 6.13
N ILE A 94 -9.71 5.61 6.81
CA ILE A 94 -11.04 5.37 6.22
C ILE A 94 -11.29 6.30 5.02
N VAL A 95 -11.03 7.60 5.21
CA VAL A 95 -10.88 8.59 4.12
C VAL A 95 -9.39 8.83 3.89
N PRO A 96 -8.86 8.62 2.66
CA PRO A 96 -7.44 8.79 2.37
C PRO A 96 -6.89 10.17 2.76
N ILE A 97 -5.67 10.21 3.32
CA ILE A 97 -4.96 11.49 3.57
C ILE A 97 -4.84 12.33 2.29
N GLU A 98 -4.69 11.70 1.12
CA GLU A 98 -4.62 12.41 -0.16
C GLU A 98 -5.92 13.14 -0.52
N TYR A 99 -7.06 12.66 -0.01
CA TYR A 99 -8.37 13.25 -0.26
C TYR A 99 -8.76 14.27 0.82
N ALA A 100 -8.54 13.91 2.09
CA ALA A 100 -8.88 14.72 3.26
C ALA A 100 -7.69 14.83 4.22
N PRO A 101 -6.68 15.67 3.92
CA PRO A 101 -5.48 15.83 4.75
C PRO A 101 -5.78 16.28 6.18
N GLU A 102 -6.91 16.96 6.40
CA GLU A 102 -7.39 17.43 7.69
C GLU A 102 -7.84 16.31 8.63
N LEU A 103 -8.08 15.10 8.10
CA LEU A 103 -8.48 13.91 8.88
C LEU A 103 -7.31 12.96 9.15
N LYS A 104 -6.06 13.38 8.87
CA LYS A 104 -4.89 12.48 8.94
C LYS A 104 -4.58 11.98 10.35
N ASP A 105 -4.94 12.75 11.37
CA ASP A 105 -4.70 12.48 12.79
C ASP A 105 -5.99 12.27 13.61
N ASP A 106 -7.14 12.19 12.96
CA ASP A 106 -8.40 11.83 13.61
C ASP A 106 -8.47 10.31 13.83
N VAL A 107 -8.49 9.89 15.10
CA VAL A 107 -8.61 8.48 15.51
C VAL A 107 -9.86 7.80 14.93
N ASN A 108 -10.95 8.55 14.71
CA ASN A 108 -12.19 8.01 14.14
C ASN A 108 -12.08 7.77 12.63
N ASN A 109 -11.09 8.39 11.97
CA ASN A 109 -10.76 8.14 10.57
C ASN A 109 -9.75 6.98 10.41
N LEU A 110 -9.36 6.30 11.48
CA LEU A 110 -8.38 5.21 11.45
C LEU A 110 -9.03 3.87 11.79
N ALA A 111 -8.64 2.82 11.06
CA ALA A 111 -9.10 1.46 11.28
C ALA A 111 -7.97 0.44 11.13
N THR A 112 -7.97 -0.58 12.00
CA THR A 112 -7.07 -1.73 11.86
C THR A 112 -7.49 -2.58 10.67
N THR A 113 -6.51 -3.05 9.90
CA THR A 113 -6.75 -3.78 8.65
C THR A 113 -5.68 -4.85 8.39
N THR A 114 -6.03 -5.84 7.58
CA THR A 114 -5.05 -6.73 6.93
C THR A 114 -4.52 -6.11 5.64
N PHE A 115 -3.39 -6.61 5.16
CA PHE A 115 -2.87 -6.23 3.84
C PHE A 115 -3.86 -6.50 2.69
N ALA A 116 -4.63 -7.59 2.78
CA ALA A 116 -5.60 -7.96 1.75
C ALA A 116 -6.75 -6.95 1.66
N SER A 117 -7.38 -6.64 2.80
CA SER A 117 -8.46 -5.66 2.90
C SER A 117 -7.97 -4.26 2.51
N HIS A 118 -6.79 -3.85 2.99
CA HIS A 118 -6.15 -2.59 2.61
C HIS A 118 -5.99 -2.48 1.09
N LYS A 119 -5.41 -3.51 0.44
CA LYS A 119 -5.21 -3.51 -1.01
C LYS A 119 -6.53 -3.40 -1.79
N ALA A 120 -7.57 -4.11 -1.35
CA ALA A 120 -8.88 -4.06 -1.98
C ALA A 120 -9.52 -2.66 -1.84
N LYS A 121 -9.42 -2.06 -0.64
CA LYS A 121 -9.84 -0.67 -0.40
C LYS A 121 -9.07 0.32 -1.26
N THR A 122 -7.74 0.26 -1.32
CA THR A 122 -6.93 1.15 -2.17
C THR A 122 -7.38 1.13 -3.63
N LYS A 123 -7.71 -0.04 -4.18
CA LYS A 123 -8.22 -0.16 -5.56
C LYS A 123 -9.57 0.55 -5.72
N TRP A 124 -10.46 0.44 -4.74
CA TRP A 124 -11.73 1.15 -4.74
C TRP A 124 -11.55 2.66 -4.62
N GLU A 125 -10.66 3.14 -3.74
CA GLU A 125 -10.39 4.57 -3.54
C GLU A 125 -9.86 5.25 -4.80
N GLN A 126 -8.97 4.58 -5.53
CA GLN A 126 -8.48 5.06 -6.82
C GLN A 126 -9.65 5.26 -7.81
N SER A 127 -10.67 4.41 -7.75
CA SER A 127 -11.87 4.55 -8.57
C SER A 127 -12.83 5.63 -8.05
N TYR A 128 -13.08 5.67 -6.74
CA TYR A 128 -14.09 6.53 -6.13
C TYR A 128 -13.59 7.97 -5.91
N TYR A 129 -12.46 8.13 -5.21
CA TYR A 129 -11.86 9.43 -4.90
C TYR A 129 -10.90 9.92 -5.98
N GLY A 130 -10.42 9.04 -6.86
CA GLY A 130 -9.39 9.40 -7.84
C GLY A 130 -8.00 9.57 -7.22
N THR A 131 -7.72 8.90 -6.11
CA THR A 131 -6.41 8.92 -5.44
C THR A 131 -5.35 8.13 -6.23
N GLY A 132 -4.08 8.28 -5.88
CA GLY A 132 -2.99 7.52 -6.49
C GLY A 132 -2.26 8.22 -7.65
N GLN A 133 -1.18 7.60 -8.13
CA GLN A 133 -0.31 8.20 -9.14
C GLN A 133 -0.98 8.21 -10.52
N GLY A 134 -0.98 9.37 -11.17
CA GLY A 134 -1.55 9.55 -12.52
C GLY A 134 -3.06 9.81 -12.53
N ASN A 135 -3.73 9.73 -11.38
CA ASN A 135 -5.14 10.05 -11.24
C ASN A 135 -5.36 11.51 -10.85
N GLN A 136 -6.58 11.99 -11.07
CA GLN A 136 -7.06 13.30 -10.63
C GLN A 136 -8.13 13.10 -9.57
N LEU A 137 -8.04 13.87 -8.48
CA LEU A 137 -9.00 13.82 -7.39
C LEU A 137 -10.40 14.21 -7.89
N LYS A 138 -11.38 13.37 -7.59
CA LYS A 138 -12.78 13.55 -7.97
C LYS A 138 -13.52 14.29 -6.87
N GLN A 139 -14.46 15.17 -7.21
CA GLN A 139 -15.30 15.86 -6.22
C GLN A 139 -16.47 14.97 -5.81
N VAL A 140 -16.23 14.05 -4.86
CA VAL A 140 -17.22 13.09 -4.35
C VAL A 140 -17.44 13.24 -2.85
N ALA A 141 -18.55 12.70 -2.33
CA ALA A 141 -18.81 12.73 -0.89
C ALA A 141 -17.77 11.91 -0.12
N MET A 142 -17.34 12.40 1.04
CA MET A 142 -16.47 11.65 1.95
C MET A 142 -17.27 10.61 2.72
N ILE A 143 -16.91 9.34 2.58
CA ILE A 143 -17.47 8.26 3.39
C ILE A 143 -16.61 8.12 4.65
N LYS A 144 -17.04 8.76 5.74
CA LYS A 144 -16.31 8.80 7.02
C LYS A 144 -16.59 7.60 7.91
N ASN A 145 -17.77 7.02 7.79
CA ASN A 145 -18.15 5.86 8.59
C ASN A 145 -17.74 4.59 7.84
N ILE A 146 -17.01 3.70 8.52
CA ILE A 146 -16.58 2.42 7.96
C ILE A 146 -17.76 1.54 7.54
N HIS A 147 -18.91 1.66 8.21
CA HIS A 147 -20.13 0.89 7.89
C HIS A 147 -20.78 1.32 6.56
N ASP A 148 -20.51 2.53 6.10
CA ASP A 148 -21.05 3.05 4.83
C ASP A 148 -20.15 2.70 3.64
N LEU A 149 -18.98 2.09 3.88
CA LEU A 149 -18.09 1.65 2.81
C LEU A 149 -18.61 0.39 2.12
N PRO A 150 -18.41 0.27 0.80
CA PRO A 150 -18.77 -0.94 0.09
C PRO A 150 -17.89 -2.11 0.54
N CYS A 151 -18.43 -3.32 0.41
CA CYS A 151 -17.66 -4.53 0.65
C CYS A 151 -16.57 -4.69 -0.42
N PHE A 152 -15.30 -4.66 -0.01
CA PHE A 152 -14.16 -4.85 -0.90
C PHE A 152 -13.82 -6.35 -0.99
N LYS A 153 -14.33 -7.04 -2.01
CA LYS A 153 -13.97 -8.44 -2.32
C LYS A 153 -12.99 -8.50 -3.48
#